data_AF-A0A7J4TZD6-F1
#
_entry.id   AF-A0A7J4TZD6-F1
#
_cell.length_a   1.000
_cell.length_b   1.000
_cell.length_c   1.000
_cell.angle_alpha   90.00
_cell.angle_beta   90.00
_cell.angle_gamma   90.00
#
_symmetry.space_group_name_H-M   'P 1'
#
loop_
_entity.id
_entity.type
_entity.pdbx_description
1 polymer ?
#
loop_
_entity_poly.entity_id
_entity_poly.type
_entity_poly.pdbx_seq_one_letter_code
_entity_poly.pdbx_strand_id
1 'polypeptide(L)' 'MDDLTNEEAISLLDDAERLLPIARGDVHLPLLEGKVLANLFFENSTRTRLSFETAMKRLGGEVLNLSE' A
#
# COMPACT_ATOMS: atom_id res chain seq x y z
N MET A 1 17.79 2.76 -8.05
CA MET A 1 17.09 2.52 -6.77
C MET A 1 18.01 3.11 -5.72
N ASP A 2 18.21 4.43 -5.83
CA ASP A 2 19.39 5.08 -5.25
C ASP A 2 18.97 6.11 -4.19
N ASP A 3 17.66 6.29 -4.01
CA ASP A 3 17.05 7.20 -3.03
C ASP A 3 16.91 6.56 -1.64
N LEU A 4 17.23 5.26 -1.51
CA LEU A 4 17.21 4.54 -0.24
C LEU A 4 18.61 4.05 0.08
N THR A 5 19.04 4.31 1.30
CA THR A 5 20.17 3.60 1.90
C THR A 5 19.81 2.14 2.15
N ASN A 6 20.83 1.28 2.33
CA ASN A 6 20.60 -0.12 2.69
C ASN A 6 19.83 -0.27 4.00
N GLU A 7 20.07 0.63 4.97
CA GLU A 7 19.38 0.62 6.26
C GLU A 7 17.89 0.94 6.10
N GLU A 8 17.54 1.94 5.29
CA GLU A 8 16.15 2.28 5.00
C GLU A 8 15.44 1.17 4.22
N ALA A 9 16.12 0.53 3.27
CA ALA A 9 15.57 -0.59 2.53
C ALA A 9 15.27 -1.78 3.45
N ILE A 10 16.17 -2.08 4.41
CA ILE A 10 15.94 -3.13 5.41
C ILE A 10 14.78 -2.74 6.34
N SER A 11 14.75 -1.49 6.83
CA SER A 11 13.66 -1.02 7.68
C SER A 11 12.29 -1.12 7.01
N LEU A 12 12.20 -0.87 5.70
CA LEU A 12 10.96 -1.03 4.94
C LEU A 12 10.48 -2.49 4.93
N LEU A 13 11.40 -3.45 4.84
CA LEU A 13 11.08 -4.88 4.90
C LEU A 13 10.62 -5.29 6.31
N ASP A 14 11.27 -4.76 7.35
CA ASP A 14 10.86 -4.99 8.74
C ASP A 14 9.43 -4.46 9.00
N ASP A 15 9.11 -3.27 8.47
CA ASP A 15 7.76 -2.70 8.57
C ASP A 15 6.73 -3.52 7.78
N ALA A 16 7.11 -4.04 6.61
CA ALA A 16 6.26 -4.95 5.85
C ALA A 16 5.95 -6.23 6.65
N GLU A 17 6.93 -6.79 7.37
CA GLU A 17 6.73 -7.95 8.25
C GLU A 17 5.79 -7.63 9.42
N ARG A 18 5.96 -6.47 10.06
CA ARG A 18 5.08 -6.00 11.15
C ARG A 18 3.63 -5.82 10.70
N LEU A 19 3.42 -5.42 9.44
CA LEU A 19 2.08 -5.20 8.87
C LEU A 19 1.42 -6.48 8.35
N LEU A 20 2.08 -7.64 8.37
CA LEU A 20 1.52 -8.91 7.88
C LEU A 20 0.16 -9.27 8.49
N PRO A 21 -0.10 -9.12 9.82
CA PRO A 21 -1.42 -9.43 10.39
C PRO A 21 -2.53 -8.55 9.80
N ILE A 22 -2.24 -7.28 9.51
CA ILE A 22 -3.17 -6.35 8.85
C ILE A 22 -3.36 -6.78 7.39
N ALA A 23 -2.26 -7.11 6.70
CA ALA A 23 -2.25 -7.61 5.32
C ALA A 23 -2.93 -8.97 5.15
N ARG A 24 -3.09 -9.76 6.22
CA ARG A 24 -3.89 -11.00 6.26
C ARG A 24 -5.32 -10.75 6.68
N GLY A 25 -5.57 -9.72 7.47
CA GLY A 25 -6.90 -9.31 7.93
C GLY A 25 -7.19 -9.84 9.33
N ASP A 26 -6.16 -10.35 10.00
CA ASP A 26 -6.21 -10.87 11.36
C ASP A 26 -6.33 -9.72 12.38
N VAL A 27 -5.82 -8.54 12.03
CA VAL A 27 -5.83 -7.32 12.84
C VAL A 27 -6.40 -6.15 12.03
N HIS A 28 -7.30 -5.38 12.63
CA HIS A 28 -7.79 -4.13 12.06
C HIS A 28 -7.01 -2.94 12.64
N LEU A 29 -6.35 -2.17 11.77
CA LEU A 29 -5.57 -1.00 12.15
C LEU A 29 -5.72 0.11 11.09
N PRO A 30 -6.65 1.07 11.27
CA PRO A 30 -7.00 2.05 10.25
C PRO A 30 -6.04 3.25 10.22
N LEU A 31 -4.75 3.02 9.96
CA LEU A 31 -3.71 4.08 9.98
C LEU A 31 -3.94 5.21 8.97
N LEU A 32 -4.71 4.95 7.90
CA LEU A 32 -4.95 5.86 6.79
C LEU A 32 -6.41 6.32 6.73
N GLU A 33 -7.15 6.24 7.83
CA GLU A 33 -8.53 6.74 7.92
C GLU A 33 -8.60 8.22 7.52
N GLY A 34 -9.56 8.56 6.65
CA GLY A 34 -9.71 9.90 6.10
C GLY A 34 -8.65 10.31 5.07
N LYS A 35 -7.79 9.38 4.63
CA LYS A 35 -6.84 9.60 3.52
C LYS A 35 -7.33 8.96 2.23
N VAL A 36 -7.03 9.60 1.11
CA VAL A 36 -7.40 9.15 -0.24
C VAL A 36 -6.13 8.93 -1.07
N LEU A 37 -6.01 7.76 -1.70
CA LEU A 37 -4.98 7.45 -2.69
C LEU A 37 -5.57 7.49 -4.10
N ALA A 38 -4.99 8.27 -5.00
CA ALA A 38 -5.35 8.26 -6.43
C ALA A 38 -4.37 7.39 -7.23
N ASN A 39 -4.88 6.36 -7.89
CA ASN A 39 -4.12 5.52 -8.81
C ASN A 39 -4.21 6.08 -10.23
N LEU A 40 -3.06 6.40 -10.83
CA LEU A 40 -2.94 6.88 -12.22
C LEU A 40 -2.12 5.85 -13.03
N PHE A 41 -2.82 4.94 -13.70
CA PHE A 41 -2.20 3.92 -14.55
C PHE A 41 -2.56 4.19 -16.02
N PHE A 42 -1.58 4.61 -16.82
CA PHE A 42 -1.75 4.81 -18.27
C PHE A 42 -1.65 3.51 -19.08
N GLU A 43 -1.19 2.44 -18.44
CA GLU A 43 -1.11 1.10 -19.00
C GLU A 43 -1.77 0.10 -18.06
N ASN A 44 -2.31 -0.98 -18.62
CA ASN A 44 -2.97 -2.02 -17.83
C ASN A 44 -1.97 -2.71 -16.89
N SER A 45 -2.19 -2.59 -15.57
CA SER A 45 -1.42 -3.31 -14.56
C SER A 45 -2.33 -3.90 -13.47
N THR A 46 -2.66 -5.19 -13.61
CA THR A 46 -3.56 -5.88 -12.67
C THR A 46 -2.92 -6.03 -11.29
N ARG A 47 -1.69 -6.55 -11.21
CA ARG A 47 -1.05 -6.84 -9.92
C ARG A 47 -0.77 -5.58 -9.12
N THR A 48 -0.20 -4.56 -9.76
CA THR A 48 0.15 -3.32 -9.07
C THR A 48 -1.09 -2.54 -8.63
N ARG A 49 -2.10 -2.39 -9.50
CA ARG A 49 -3.33 -1.67 -9.12
C ARG A 49 -4.03 -2.34 -7.93
N LEU A 50 -4.20 -3.66 -7.99
CA LEU A 50 -4.87 -4.40 -6.93
C LEU A 50 -4.08 -4.40 -5.62
N SER A 51 -2.74 -4.48 -5.68
CA SER A 51 -1.93 -4.46 -4.45
C SER A 51 -2.01 -3.10 -3.74
N PHE A 52 -1.89 -1.98 -4.47
CA PHE A 52 -2.05 -0.65 -3.90
C PHE A 52 -3.45 -0.40 -3.35
N GLU A 53 -4.48 -0.80 -4.11
CA GLU A 53 -5.87 -0.64 -3.67
C GLU A 53 -6.16 -1.47 -2.40
N THR A 54 -5.68 -2.71 -2.35
CA THR A 54 -5.87 -3.59 -1.19
C THR A 54 -5.13 -3.06 0.03
N ALA A 55 -3.88 -2.61 -0.13
CA ALA A 55 -3.08 -2.07 0.97
C ALA A 55 -3.76 -0.83 1.58
N MET A 56 -4.20 0.12 0.75
CA MET A 56 -4.89 1.32 1.21
C MET A 56 -6.18 0.98 1.97
N LYS A 57 -7.01 0.10 1.41
CA LYS A 57 -8.27 -0.33 2.05
C LYS A 57 -8.04 -1.04 3.38
N ARG A 58 -7.04 -1.92 3.47
CA ARG A 58 -6.71 -2.64 4.73
C ARG A 58 -6.23 -1.70 5.84
N LEU A 59 -5.64 -0.57 5.47
CA LEU A 59 -5.23 0.50 6.38
C LEU A 59 -6.35 1.52 6.63
N GLY A 60 -7.59 1.25 6.21
CA GLY A 60 -8.75 2.13 6.44
C GLY A 60 -8.85 3.33 5.51
N GLY A 61 -8.01 3.41 4.48
CA GLY A 61 -7.99 4.47 3.49
C GLY A 61 -8.95 4.25 2.31
N GLU A 62 -9.19 5.32 1.56
CA GLU A 62 -9.98 5.30 0.34
C GLU A 62 -9.09 5.33 -0.91
N VAL A 63 -9.61 4.80 -2.03
CA VAL A 63 -8.89 4.71 -3.30
C VAL A 63 -9.74 5.25 -4.43
N LEU A 64 -9.16 6.12 -5.24
CA LEU A 64 -9.73 6.60 -6.50
C LEU A 64 -8.90 6.01 -7.64
N ASN A 65 -9.52 5.23 -8.51
CA ASN A 65 -8.87 4.73 -9.72
C ASN A 65 -9.23 5.66 -10.88
N LEU A 66 -8.23 6.38 -11.39
CA LEU A 66 -8.36 7.19 -12.60
C LEU A 66 -7.94 6.31 -13.77
N SER A 67 -8.92 5.90 -14.57
CA SER A 67 -8.71 5.21 -15.84
C SER A 67 -9.22 6.11 -16.95
N GLU A 68 -8.33 6.48 -17.87
CA GLU A 68 -8.72 6.99 -19.19
C GLU A 68 -9.13 5.84 -20.11
#